data_AF-A0A3C0WS08-F1
#
_entry.id   AF-A0A3C0WS08-F1
#
_cell.length_a   1.000
_cell.length_b   1.000
_cell.length_c   1.000
_cell.angle_alpha   90.00
_cell.angle_beta   90.00
_cell.angle_gamma   90.00
#
_symmetry.space_group_name_H-M   'P 1'
#
loop_
_entity.id
_entity.type
_entity.pdbx_description
1 polymer ?
#
loop_
_entity_poly.entity_id
_entity_poly.type
_entity_poly.pdbx_seq_one_letter_code
_entity_poly.pdbx_strand_id
1 'polypeptide(L)'
;MPTPIIGITAGRVLSPTQVYEHTLSDKYVTAVRRAGGLPVILPSGLENGQITELLEKLDGVLLTGGGDIDPQLFNGIPHPRVYGIDEPR
;
A
#
# COMPACT_ATOMS: atom_id res chain seq x y z
N MET A 1 -2.72 12.07 24.68
CA MET A 1 -1.69 11.75 23.67
C MET A 1 -2.17 12.30 22.33
N PRO A 2 -1.28 12.78 21.45
CA PRO A 2 -1.70 13.18 20.09
C PRO A 2 -2.29 11.99 19.34
N THR A 3 -3.22 12.27 18.42
CA THR A 3 -3.79 11.26 17.52
C THR A 3 -2.69 10.72 16.60
N PRO A 4 -2.36 9.41 16.62
CA PRO A 4 -1.27 8.88 15.81
C PRO A 4 -1.61 8.93 14.31
N ILE A 5 -0.69 9.44 13.49
CA ILE A 5 -0.79 9.51 12.03
C ILE A 5 -0.36 8.17 11.44
N ILE A 6 -1.29 7.45 10.84
CA ILE A 6 -1.05 6.11 10.29
C ILE A 6 -1.12 6.17 8.78
N GLY A 7 0.01 5.89 8.12
CA GLY A 7 0.07 5.72 6.67
C GLY A 7 -0.56 4.40 6.25
N ILE A 8 -1.41 4.42 5.22
CA ILE A 8 -2.10 3.25 4.67
C ILE A 8 -1.71 3.11 3.21
N THR A 9 -1.07 2.01 2.84
CA THR A 9 -0.64 1.77 1.45
C THR A 9 -1.83 1.66 0.50
N ALA A 10 -1.74 2.27 -0.68
CA ALA A 10 -2.68 2.05 -1.78
C ALA A 10 -2.04 1.21 -2.89
N GLY A 11 -2.79 0.25 -3.41
CA GLY A 11 -2.43 -0.49 -4.61
C GLY A 11 -2.64 0.34 -5.87
N ARG A 12 -1.94 0.02 -6.96
CA ARG A 12 -2.15 0.65 -8.26
C ARG A 12 -2.96 -0.28 -9.15
N VAL A 13 -3.99 0.24 -9.80
CA VAL A 13 -4.84 -0.52 -10.72
C VAL A 13 -5.00 0.25 -12.01
N LEU A 14 -5.01 -0.46 -13.14
CA LEU A 14 -5.38 0.13 -14.42
C LEU A 14 -6.92 0.11 -14.51
N SER A 15 -7.53 1.28 -14.57
CA SER A 15 -8.98 1.40 -14.67
C SER A 15 -9.46 0.99 -16.07
N PRO A 16 -10.77 0.70 -16.25
CA PRO A 16 -11.34 0.42 -17.57
C PRO A 16 -11.12 1.56 -18.59
N THR A 17 -10.92 2.80 -18.12
CA THR A 17 -10.64 3.97 -18.95
C THR A 17 -9.15 4.15 -19.27
N GLN A 18 -8.32 3.13 -19.00
CA GLN A 18 -6.87 3.15 -19.25
C GLN A 18 -6.12 4.22 -18.45
N VAL A 19 -6.63 4.57 -17.26
CA VAL A 19 -5.97 5.48 -16.32
C VAL A 19 -5.49 4.68 -15.12
N TYR A 20 -4.27 4.95 -14.66
CA TYR A 20 -3.76 4.34 -13.44
C TYR A 20 -4.34 5.05 -12.22
N GLU A 21 -4.97 4.27 -11.35
CA GLU A 21 -5.56 4.74 -10.10
C GLU A 21 -4.84 4.13 -8.89
N HIS A 22 -4.70 4.92 -7.83
CA HIS A 22 -4.29 4.42 -6.53
C HIS A 22 -5.53 4.11 -5.71
N THR A 23 -5.75 2.84 -5.39
CA THR A 23 -6.97 2.37 -4.73
C THR A 23 -6.65 1.55 -3.48
N LEU A 24 -7.57 1.59 -2.52
CA LEU A 24 -7.56 0.74 -1.34
C LEU A 24 -8.99 0.48 -0.88
N SER A 25 -9.19 -0.61 -0.15
CA SER A 25 -10.47 -0.89 0.52
C SER A 25 -10.70 0.10 1.67
N ASP A 26 -11.86 0.77 1.70
CA ASP A 26 -12.27 1.68 2.78
C ASP A 26 -12.18 1.04 4.18
N LYS A 27 -12.29 -0.29 4.27
CA LYS A 27 -12.14 -1.03 5.54
C LYS A 27 -10.84 -0.69 6.27
N TYR A 28 -9.74 -0.41 5.57
CA TYR A 28 -8.46 -0.05 6.20
C TYR A 28 -8.53 1.35 6.83
N VAL A 29 -9.06 2.32 6.09
CA VAL A 29 -9.29 3.69 6.59
C VAL A 29 -10.23 3.68 7.80
N THR A 30 -11.34 2.95 7.68
CA THR A 30 -12.32 2.78 8.74
C THR A 30 -11.72 2.10 9.97
N ALA A 31 -10.86 1.08 9.80
CA ALA A 31 -10.19 0.39 10.90
C ALA A 31 -9.25 1.32 11.67
N VAL A 32 -8.39 2.07 10.97
CA VAL A 32 -7.48 3.05 11.60
C VAL A 32 -8.27 4.12 12.36
N ARG A 33 -9.31 4.68 11.75
CA ARG A 33 -10.16 5.68 12.41
C ARG A 33 -10.83 5.14 13.67
N ARG A 34 -11.36 3.89 13.63
CA ARG A 34 -11.99 3.25 14.78
C ARG A 34 -11.00 2.93 15.92
N ALA A 35 -9.74 2.71 15.59
CA ALA A 35 -8.66 2.56 16.56
C ALA A 35 -8.18 3.89 17.16
N GLY A 36 -8.73 5.03 16.73
CA GLY A 36 -8.34 6.35 17.21
C GLY A 36 -7.13 6.96 16.50
N GLY A 37 -6.74 6.43 15.33
CA GLY A 37 -5.67 7.00 14.49
C GLY A 37 -6.18 7.97 13.42
N LEU A 38 -5.27 8.79 12.88
CA LEU A 38 -5.49 9.68 11.74
C LEU A 38 -4.95 9.02 10.47
N PRO A 39 -5.81 8.51 9.56
CA PRO A 39 -5.37 7.80 8.37
C PRO A 39 -4.84 8.75 7.28
N VAL A 40 -3.70 8.39 6.68
CA VAL A 40 -3.13 9.04 5.49
C VAL A 40 -2.92 8.00 4.40
N ILE A 41 -3.48 8.20 3.20
CA ILE A 41 -3.29 7.26 2.08
C ILE A 41 -1.92 7.50 1.45
N LEU A 42 -1.12 6.44 1.33
CA LEU A 42 0.20 6.48 0.74
C LEU A 42 0.13 5.98 -0.71
N PRO A 43 0.58 6.78 -1.70
CA PRO A 43 0.62 6.34 -3.09
C PRO A 43 1.71 5.28 -3.29
N SER A 44 1.51 4.43 -4.30
CA SER A 44 2.51 3.47 -4.76
C SER A 44 3.51 4.13 -5.71
N GLY A 45 4.77 3.69 -5.70
CA GLY A 45 5.79 4.13 -6.67
C GLY A 45 6.56 5.39 -6.27
N LEU A 46 6.59 5.70 -4.98
CA LEU A 46 7.49 6.72 -4.44
C LEU A 46 8.94 6.28 -4.53
N GLU A 47 9.83 7.23 -4.77
CA GLU A 47 11.28 7.01 -4.71
C GLU A 47 11.75 6.84 -3.26
N ASN A 48 12.87 6.16 -3.04
CA ASN A 48 13.39 5.87 -1.69
C ASN A 48 13.55 7.13 -0.82
N GLY A 49 13.99 8.25 -1.41
CA GLY A 49 14.10 9.52 -0.69
C GLY A 49 12.76 10.07 -0.21
N GLN A 50 11.73 10.00 -1.07
CA GLN A 50 10.36 10.42 -0.75
C GLN A 50 9.72 9.51 0.31
N ILE A 51 9.98 8.20 0.24
CA ILE A 51 9.53 7.24 1.26
C ILE A 51 10.14 7.62 2.62
N THR A 52 11.44 7.93 2.65
CA THR A 52 12.14 8.30 3.89
C THR A 52 11.53 9.55 4.52
N GLU A 53 11.37 10.62 3.73
CA GLU A 53 10.75 11.87 4.20
C GLU A 53 9.31 11.67 4.70
N LEU A 54 8.55 10.79 4.05
CA LEU A 54 7.20 10.47 4.45
C LEU A 54 7.16 9.69 5.76
N LEU A 55 8.02 8.68 5.93
CA LEU A 55 8.08 7.86 7.14
C LEU A 55 8.46 8.67 8.38
N GLU A 56 9.27 9.72 8.25
CA GLU A 56 9.61 10.64 9.35
C GLU A 56 8.39 11.41 9.90
N LYS A 57 7.30 11.50 9.13
CA LYS A 57 6.07 12.23 9.50
C LYS A 57 4.96 11.32 10.03
N LEU A 58 5.16 10.00 10.00
CA LEU A 58 4.14 9.02 10.37
C LEU A 58 4.49 8.36 11.70
N ASP A 59 3.47 8.10 12.52
CA ASP A 59 3.61 7.34 13.77
C ASP A 59 3.55 5.82 13.53
N GLY A 60 3.11 5.41 12.34
CA GLY A 60 3.06 4.01 11.94
C GLY A 60 2.58 3.82 10.50
N VAL A 61 2.73 2.59 10.02
CA VAL A 61 2.30 2.19 8.67
C VAL A 61 1.46 0.93 8.75
N LEU A 62 0.33 0.93 8.04
CA LEU A 62 -0.52 -0.23 7.79
C LEU A 62 -0.30 -0.70 6.35
N LEU A 63 0.31 -1.87 6.20
CA LEU A 63 0.43 -2.55 4.92
C LEU A 63 -0.90 -3.24 4.61
N THR A 64 -1.55 -2.80 3.54
CA THR A 64 -2.81 -3.36 3.09
C THR A 64 -2.58 -4.66 2.32
N GLY A 65 -3.56 -5.56 2.34
CA GLY A 65 -3.60 -6.69 1.41
C GLY A 65 -3.71 -6.23 -0.06
N GLY A 66 -3.43 -7.15 -0.98
CA GLY A 66 -3.40 -6.91 -2.42
C GLY A 66 -3.12 -8.20 -3.19
N GLY A 67 -2.48 -8.07 -4.35
CA GLY A 67 -1.91 -9.22 -5.07
C GLY A 67 -0.65 -9.76 -4.39
N ASP A 68 -0.13 -10.84 -4.96
CA ASP A 68 1.06 -11.51 -4.47
C ASP A 68 2.35 -10.81 -4.92
N ILE A 69 3.39 -10.93 -4.10
CA ILE A 69 4.76 -10.55 -4.47
C ILE A 69 5.26 -11.57 -5.49
N ASP A 70 5.88 -11.11 -6.59
CA ASP A 70 6.49 -12.02 -7.57
C ASP A 70 7.48 -12.97 -6.86
N PRO A 71 7.26 -14.30 -6.93
CA PRO A 71 8.18 -15.28 -6.34
C PRO A 71 9.64 -15.08 -6.72
N GLN A 72 9.92 -14.58 -7.92
CA GLN A 72 11.28 -14.35 -8.39
C GLN A 72 12.05 -13.34 -7.53
N LEU A 73 11.36 -12.39 -6.88
CA LEU A 73 11.99 -11.39 -6.01
C LEU A 73 12.57 -11.97 -4.72
N PHE A 74 12.19 -13.20 -4.37
CA PHE A 74 12.67 -13.90 -3.16
C PHE A 74 13.13 -15.34 -3.44
N ASN A 75 13.56 -15.62 -4.68
CA ASN A 75 14.01 -16.95 -5.13
C ASN A 75 12.93 -18.06 -4.98
N GLY A 76 11.65 -17.67 -5.00
CA GLY A 76 10.51 -18.57 -4.97
C GLY A 76 10.20 -19.18 -6.35
N ILE A 77 9.42 -20.27 -6.33
CA ILE A 77 8.98 -20.99 -7.52
C ILE A 77 7.57 -20.50 -7.90
N PRO A 78 7.26 -20.26 -9.19
CA PRO A 78 5.90 -19.95 -9.62
C PRO A 78 4.89 -20.98 -9.13
N HIS A 79 3.75 -20.52 -8.62
CA HIS A 79 2.71 -21.38 -8.07
C HIS A 79 1.34 -21.01 -8.65
N PRO A 80 0.46 -21.98 -8.99
CA PRO A 80 -0.83 -21.69 -9.65
C PRO A 80 -1.82 -20.82 -8.86
N ARG A 81 -1.56 -20.58 -7.58
CA ARG A 81 -2.37 -19.69 -6.73
C ARG A 81 -1.79 -18.27 -6.58
N VAL A 82 -0.64 -17.99 -7.20
CA VAL A 82 -0.08 -16.64 -7.22
C VAL A 82 -0.88 -15.82 -8.22
N TYR A 83 -1.37 -14.66 -7.80
CA TYR A 83 -2.17 -13.77 -8.63
C TYR A 83 -1.87 -12.31 -8.35
N GLY A 84 -2.26 -11.44 -9.29
CA GLY A 84 -2.20 -10.00 -9.07
C GLY A 84 -0.80 -9.44 -8.84
N ILE A 85 0.24 -10.12 -9.36
CA ILE A 85 1.59 -9.56 -9.40
C ILE A 85 1.52 -8.24 -10.18
N ASP A 86 1.97 -7.15 -9.55
CA ASP A 86 2.23 -5.88 -10.23
C ASP A 86 3.62 -5.97 -10.86
N GLU A 87 3.71 -5.75 -12.17
CA GLU A 87 4.98 -5.87 -12.87
C GLU A 87 5.99 -4.83 -12.33
N PRO A 88 7.29 -5.18 -12.25
CA PRO A 88 8.31 -4.26 -11.77
C PRO A 88 8.30 -2.95 -12.57
N ARG A 89 8.43 -1.83 -11.83
CA ARG A 89 8.68 -0.51 -12.40
C ARG A 89 10.13 -0.37 -12.86
#